data_AF-K1TX69-F1
#
_entry.id   AF-K1TX69-F1
#
_cell.length_a   1.000
_cell.length_b   1.000
_cell.length_c   1.000
_cell.angle_alpha   90.00
_cell.angle_beta   90.00
_cell.angle_gamma   90.00
#
_symmetry.space_group_name_H-M   'P 1'
#
loop_
_entity.id
_entity.type
_entity.pdbx_description
1 polymer ?
#
loop_
_entity_poly.entity_id
_entity_poly.type
_entity_poly.pdbx_seq_one_letter_code
_entity_poly.pdbx_strand_id
1 'polypeptide(L)'
;GQFGEVHLIVEPYYEGMPVPETYKFNGQEFKINVKGTEEIPLEWGGKLVFINSIVGGSIDARFMPAILKGIMSRMEQGPLTGSYARDVRVIVYDGKMHPVDSNEISFMLAGRNAFSEAFKNAGPKILEPIYDVEVFVPSDKMGDVMSDLQGRRGMIMGMSSESGYEKLVRRK
;
A
#
# COMPACT_ATOMS: atom_id res chain seq x y z
N GLY A 1 10.39 -26.28 17.03
CA GLY A 1 10.16 -24.81 17.14
C GLY A 1 9.44 -24.34 15.89
N GLN A 2 8.75 -23.21 15.87
CA GLN A 2 8.22 -22.69 14.59
C GLN A 2 9.36 -21.98 13.86
N PHE A 3 9.73 -22.45 12.66
CA PHE A 3 10.81 -21.86 11.85
C PHE A 3 10.29 -21.44 10.48
N GLY A 4 10.63 -20.22 10.06
CA GLY A 4 10.36 -19.70 8.74
C GLY A 4 10.98 -18.31 8.59
N GLU A 5 11.80 -18.12 7.56
CA GLU A 5 12.35 -16.82 7.18
C GLU A 5 11.82 -16.43 5.81
N VAL A 6 11.42 -15.18 5.65
CA VAL A 6 10.93 -14.62 4.39
C VAL A 6 11.69 -13.34 4.10
N HIS A 7 12.30 -13.27 2.92
CA HIS A 7 12.92 -12.06 2.40
C HIS A 7 12.09 -11.53 1.24
N LEU A 8 11.68 -10.28 1.37
CA LEU A 8 10.82 -9.62 0.39
C LEU A 8 11.26 -8.19 0.11
N ILE A 9 10.85 -7.69 -1.04
CA ILE A 9 10.97 -6.29 -1.46
C ILE A 9 9.56 -5.70 -1.47
N VAL A 10 9.44 -4.46 -0.99
CA VAL A 10 8.19 -3.68 -1.04
C VAL A 10 8.46 -2.37 -1.77
N GLU A 11 7.59 -2.03 -2.71
CA GLU A 11 7.66 -0.75 -3.43
C GLU A 11 6.25 -0.23 -3.74
N PRO A 12 6.10 1.09 -3.94
CA PRO A 12 4.84 1.65 -4.43
C PRO A 12 4.51 1.10 -5.82
N TYR A 13 3.23 0.92 -6.09
CA TYR A 13 2.76 0.39 -7.34
C TYR A 13 1.73 1.31 -8.01
N TYR A 14 1.80 1.38 -9.33
CA TYR A 14 0.82 2.04 -10.18
C TYR A 14 0.54 1.17 -11.40
N GLU A 15 -0.62 1.35 -12.00
CA GLU A 15 -1.06 0.56 -13.14
C GLU A 15 -0.06 0.66 -14.31
N GLY A 16 0.28 -0.49 -14.90
CA GLY A 16 1.26 -0.56 -15.99
C GLY A 16 2.73 -0.46 -15.57
N MET A 17 3.05 -0.35 -14.28
CA MET A 17 4.43 -0.32 -13.81
C MET A 17 5.15 -1.66 -14.13
N PRO A 18 6.22 -1.66 -14.95
CA PRO A 18 6.97 -2.89 -15.24
C PRO A 18 7.65 -3.41 -13.97
N VAL A 19 7.97 -4.70 -13.93
CA VAL A 19 8.74 -5.32 -12.85
C VAL A 19 10.24 -5.24 -13.22
N PRO A 20 11.06 -4.48 -12.49
CA PRO A 20 12.51 -4.49 -12.66
C PRO A 20 13.08 -5.91 -12.56
N GLU A 21 14.01 -6.24 -13.45
CA GLU A 21 14.73 -7.53 -13.39
C GLU A 21 15.77 -7.55 -12.27
N THR A 22 16.21 -6.39 -11.80
CA THR A 22 17.25 -6.27 -10.77
C THR A 22 16.93 -5.13 -9.82
N TYR A 23 17.08 -5.40 -8.53
CA TYR A 23 16.96 -4.43 -7.45
C TYR A 23 18.31 -4.26 -6.77
N LYS A 24 18.61 -3.04 -6.34
CA LYS A 24 19.84 -2.71 -5.62
C LYS A 24 19.49 -2.17 -4.25
N PHE A 25 19.86 -2.89 -3.21
CA PHE A 25 19.68 -2.44 -1.82
C PHE A 25 20.99 -2.65 -1.07
N ASN A 26 21.43 -1.63 -0.31
CA ASN A 26 22.63 -1.68 0.53
C ASN A 26 23.91 -2.16 -0.20
N GLY A 27 24.04 -1.86 -1.51
CA GLY A 27 25.18 -2.27 -2.32
C GLY A 27 25.12 -3.72 -2.85
N GLN A 28 24.06 -4.46 -2.55
CA GLN A 28 23.81 -5.81 -3.06
C GLN A 28 22.78 -5.80 -4.19
N GLU A 29 23.07 -6.55 -5.25
CA GLU A 29 22.17 -6.76 -6.39
C GLU A 29 21.32 -8.02 -6.17
N PHE A 30 20.01 -7.86 -6.30
CA PHE A 30 19.03 -8.93 -6.24
C PHE A 30 18.38 -9.08 -7.61
N LYS A 31 18.61 -10.23 -8.25
CA LYS A 31 17.97 -10.55 -9.54
C LYS A 31 16.61 -11.18 -9.31
N ILE A 32 15.58 -10.63 -9.93
CA ILE A 32 14.21 -11.10 -9.81
C ILE A 32 13.87 -12.00 -11.00
N ASN A 33 13.35 -13.19 -10.70
CA ASN A 33 12.87 -14.16 -11.67
C ASN A 33 11.40 -14.44 -11.36
N VAL A 34 10.51 -13.70 -12.02
CA VAL A 34 9.06 -13.81 -11.80
C VAL A 34 8.58 -15.22 -12.14
N LYS A 35 8.16 -15.97 -11.10
CA LYS A 35 7.52 -17.29 -11.23
C LYS A 35 6.00 -17.19 -11.28
N GLY A 36 5.45 -16.20 -10.60
CA GLY A 36 4.02 -15.92 -10.56
C GLY A 36 3.75 -14.49 -10.14
N THR A 37 2.62 -13.96 -10.59
CA THR A 37 2.13 -12.64 -10.21
C THR A 37 0.64 -12.73 -9.95
N GLU A 38 0.23 -12.25 -8.79
CA GLU A 38 -1.16 -12.20 -8.35
C GLU A 38 -1.51 -10.75 -8.04
N GLU A 39 -2.50 -10.20 -8.76
CA GLU A 39 -3.06 -8.88 -8.47
C GLU A 39 -4.32 -9.04 -7.63
N ILE A 40 -4.32 -8.43 -6.45
CA ILE A 40 -5.36 -8.60 -5.45
C ILE A 40 -5.99 -7.23 -5.20
N PRO A 41 -7.26 -7.02 -5.61
CA PRO A 41 -7.99 -5.80 -5.24
C PRO A 41 -8.22 -5.79 -3.72
N LEU A 42 -8.02 -4.63 -3.09
CA LEU A 42 -8.18 -4.47 -1.64
C LEU A 42 -9.57 -3.95 -1.30
N GLU A 43 -10.16 -4.44 -0.21
CA GLU A 43 -11.52 -4.06 0.22
C GLU A 43 -11.64 -2.56 0.57
N TRP A 44 -10.56 -1.96 1.06
CA TRP A 44 -10.46 -0.51 1.35
C TRP A 44 -9.96 0.33 0.16
N GLY A 45 -9.89 -0.29 -1.03
CA GLY A 45 -9.46 0.35 -2.27
C GLY A 45 -7.95 0.29 -2.53
N GLY A 46 -7.62 0.30 -3.82
CA GLY A 46 -6.27 0.06 -4.32
C GLY A 46 -5.99 -1.42 -4.56
N LYS A 47 -4.73 -1.77 -4.80
CA LYS A 47 -4.32 -3.16 -5.05
C LYS A 47 -3.01 -3.57 -4.38
N LEU A 48 -2.90 -4.86 -4.11
CA LEU A 48 -1.64 -5.54 -3.79
C LEU A 48 -1.21 -6.34 -5.02
N VAL A 49 0.01 -6.11 -5.49
CA VAL A 49 0.66 -6.99 -6.49
C VAL A 49 1.63 -7.89 -5.76
N PHE A 50 1.29 -9.16 -5.66
CA PHE A 50 2.13 -10.17 -5.02
C PHE A 50 2.90 -10.96 -6.07
N ILE A 51 4.23 -10.97 -5.97
CA ILE A 51 5.12 -11.64 -6.91
C ILE A 51 5.93 -12.69 -6.19
N ASN A 52 5.86 -13.92 -6.70
CA ASN A 52 6.76 -14.99 -6.31
C ASN A 52 7.98 -14.97 -7.23
N SER A 53 9.16 -14.79 -6.65
CA SER A 53 10.46 -14.82 -7.33
C SER A 53 11.44 -15.84 -6.72
N ILE A 54 10.94 -16.79 -5.93
CA ILE A 54 11.79 -17.81 -5.30
C ILE A 54 12.46 -18.68 -6.37
N VAL A 55 13.78 -18.84 -6.24
CA VAL A 55 14.62 -19.72 -7.06
C VAL A 55 15.29 -20.77 -6.18
N GLY A 56 15.51 -21.96 -6.72
CA GLY A 56 16.19 -23.04 -6.00
C GLY A 56 15.38 -23.71 -4.88
N GLY A 57 14.13 -23.31 -4.66
CA GLY A 57 13.22 -23.96 -3.70
C GLY A 57 13.52 -23.63 -2.23
N SER A 58 14.09 -22.45 -1.93
CA SER A 58 14.36 -22.01 -0.56
C SER A 58 13.08 -21.90 0.30
N ILE A 59 11.94 -21.68 -0.34
CA ILE A 59 10.59 -21.85 0.22
C ILE A 59 9.74 -22.66 -0.77
N ASP A 60 9.00 -23.66 -0.28
CA ASP A 60 8.00 -24.40 -1.07
C ASP A 60 6.83 -23.48 -1.49
N ALA A 61 6.42 -23.56 -2.77
CA ALA A 61 5.32 -22.80 -3.33
C ALA A 61 4.01 -22.95 -2.53
N ARG A 62 3.80 -24.09 -1.85
CA ARG A 62 2.63 -24.31 -0.98
C ARG A 62 2.51 -23.30 0.17
N PHE A 63 3.62 -22.66 0.58
CA PHE A 63 3.62 -21.67 1.65
C PHE A 63 3.36 -20.24 1.15
N MET A 64 3.36 -19.99 -0.16
CA MET A 64 3.08 -18.65 -0.72
C MET A 64 1.73 -18.08 -0.26
N PRO A 65 0.62 -18.85 -0.23
CA PRO A 65 -0.65 -18.35 0.29
C PRO A 65 -0.58 -17.95 1.77
N ALA A 66 0.20 -18.65 2.58
CA ALA A 66 0.38 -18.32 3.99
C ALA A 66 1.15 -17.01 4.17
N ILE A 67 2.23 -16.81 3.40
CA ILE A 67 2.99 -15.55 3.37
C ILE A 67 2.08 -14.39 2.95
N LEU A 68 1.32 -14.57 1.87
CA LEU A 68 0.36 -13.59 1.37
C LEU A 68 -0.67 -13.21 2.44
N LYS A 69 -1.23 -14.20 3.15
CA LYS A 69 -2.16 -13.96 4.27
C LYS A 69 -1.52 -13.12 5.38
N GLY A 70 -0.25 -13.37 5.70
CA GLY A 70 0.52 -12.58 6.66
C GLY A 70 0.70 -11.13 6.22
N ILE A 71 1.03 -10.92 4.94
CA ILE A 71 1.15 -9.59 4.33
C ILE A 71 -0.18 -8.85 4.37
N MET A 72 -1.26 -9.47 3.88
CA MET A 72 -2.61 -8.88 3.85
C MET A 72 -3.08 -8.45 5.25
N SER A 73 -2.90 -9.32 6.25
CA SER A 73 -3.25 -9.01 7.64
C SER A 73 -2.48 -7.79 8.16
N ARG A 74 -1.20 -7.63 7.77
CA ARG A 74 -0.42 -6.47 8.19
C ARG A 74 -0.81 -5.20 7.43
N MET A 75 -1.16 -5.31 6.15
CA MET A 75 -1.65 -4.19 5.34
C MET A 75 -2.95 -3.63 5.90
N GLU A 76 -3.85 -4.51 6.35
CA GLU A 76 -5.12 -4.12 6.97
C GLU A 76 -4.90 -3.34 8.27
N GLN A 77 -3.96 -3.79 9.11
CA GLN A 77 -3.64 -3.13 10.37
C GLN A 77 -2.80 -1.85 10.22
N GLY A 78 -2.25 -1.57 9.04
CA GLY A 78 -1.41 -0.41 8.82
C GLY A 78 -0.05 -0.45 9.52
N PRO A 79 1.04 -0.82 8.83
CA PRO A 79 2.35 -1.03 9.45
C PRO A 79 3.00 0.21 10.10
N LEU A 80 2.53 1.41 9.76
CA LEU A 80 3.07 2.69 10.25
C LEU A 80 2.15 3.39 11.28
N THR A 81 0.90 3.65 10.92
CA THR A 81 -0.01 4.55 11.67
C THR A 81 -1.32 3.89 12.11
N GLY A 82 -1.50 2.59 11.89
CA GLY A 82 -2.82 1.97 12.04
C GLY A 82 -3.76 2.18 10.84
N SER A 83 -3.29 2.86 9.79
CA SER A 83 -4.07 3.15 8.57
C SER A 83 -3.78 2.13 7.48
N TYR A 84 -4.80 1.74 6.71
CA TYR A 84 -4.68 0.76 5.64
C TYR A 84 -3.53 1.05 4.67
N ALA A 85 -2.73 0.04 4.36
CA ALA A 85 -1.76 0.09 3.27
C ALA A 85 -2.42 -0.30 1.94
N ARG A 86 -2.09 0.40 0.86
CA ARG A 86 -2.63 0.16 -0.49
C ARG A 86 -1.63 0.52 -1.57
N ASP A 87 -1.88 0.03 -2.77
CA ASP A 87 -1.12 0.35 -3.99
C ASP A 87 0.37 0.01 -3.84
N VAL A 88 0.63 -1.24 -3.47
CA VAL A 88 1.98 -1.77 -3.24
C VAL A 88 2.24 -3.03 -4.05
N ARG A 89 3.51 -3.19 -4.45
CA ARG A 89 4.04 -4.42 -5.01
C ARG A 89 4.96 -5.07 -4.00
N VAL A 90 4.73 -6.36 -3.73
CA VAL A 90 5.52 -7.18 -2.81
C VAL A 90 6.12 -8.34 -3.58
N ILE A 91 7.44 -8.46 -3.54
CA ILE A 91 8.19 -9.49 -4.26
C ILE A 91 8.90 -10.36 -3.23
N VAL A 92 8.50 -11.62 -3.12
CA VAL A 92 9.18 -12.62 -2.29
C VAL A 92 10.29 -13.24 -3.12
N TYR A 93 11.55 -12.93 -2.78
CA TYR A 93 12.70 -13.32 -3.60
C TYR A 93 13.57 -14.39 -2.93
N ASP A 94 13.54 -14.50 -1.60
CA ASP A 94 14.28 -15.53 -0.88
C ASP A 94 13.65 -15.84 0.48
N GLY A 95 14.19 -16.83 1.19
CA GLY A 95 13.80 -17.18 2.54
C GLY A 95 14.44 -18.48 2.99
N LYS A 96 14.00 -19.00 4.13
CA LYS A 96 14.46 -20.30 4.64
C LYS A 96 13.30 -21.09 5.22
N MET A 97 13.28 -22.38 4.90
CA MET A 97 12.37 -23.36 5.51
C MET A 97 13.16 -24.49 6.17
N HIS A 98 12.55 -25.10 7.18
CA HIS A 98 13.03 -26.31 7.83
C HIS A 98 11.98 -27.42 7.63
N PRO A 99 12.34 -28.61 7.11
CA PRO A 99 11.36 -29.63 6.72
C PRO A 99 10.40 -30.08 7.83
N VAL A 100 10.84 -30.05 9.08
CA VAL A 100 10.08 -30.55 10.24
C VAL A 100 9.46 -29.41 11.06
N ASP A 101 10.11 -28.25 11.09
CA ASP A 101 9.74 -27.12 11.96
C ASP A 101 8.93 -26.03 11.24
N SER A 102 8.92 -26.04 9.90
CA SER A 102 8.15 -25.08 9.10
C SER A 102 6.73 -25.56 8.84
N ASN A 103 5.79 -24.67 9.14
CA ASN A 103 4.37 -24.84 8.89
C ASN A 103 3.75 -23.51 8.40
N GLU A 104 2.48 -23.55 8.00
CA GLU A 104 1.78 -22.39 7.46
C GLU A 104 1.77 -21.20 8.43
N ILE A 105 1.56 -21.45 9.72
CA ILE A 105 1.52 -20.40 10.75
C ILE A 105 2.88 -19.68 10.82
N SER A 106 3.97 -20.45 10.73
CA SER A 106 5.33 -19.91 10.74
C SER A 106 5.56 -18.96 9.57
N PHE A 107 5.16 -19.36 8.36
CA PHE A 107 5.30 -18.53 7.15
C PHE A 107 4.35 -17.34 7.10
N MET A 108 3.16 -17.47 7.67
CA MET A 108 2.24 -16.35 7.85
C MET A 108 2.84 -15.28 8.78
N LEU A 109 3.42 -15.69 9.91
CA LEU A 109 4.07 -14.77 10.84
C LEU A 109 5.34 -14.16 10.24
N ALA A 110 6.15 -14.96 9.54
CA ALA A 110 7.35 -14.49 8.86
C ALA A 110 7.03 -13.45 7.78
N GLY A 111 6.03 -13.71 6.92
CA GLY A 111 5.57 -12.77 5.89
C GLY A 111 5.04 -11.46 6.49
N ARG A 112 4.25 -11.55 7.57
CA ARG A 112 3.78 -10.38 8.32
C ARG A 112 4.94 -9.52 8.84
N ASN A 113 5.94 -10.14 9.46
CA ASN A 113 7.08 -9.43 10.04
C ASN A 113 7.97 -8.81 8.97
N ALA A 114 8.32 -9.59 7.94
CA ALA A 114 9.12 -9.14 6.81
C ALA A 114 8.46 -7.96 6.09
N PHE A 115 7.14 -8.01 5.87
CA PHE A 115 6.41 -6.89 5.29
C PHE A 115 6.44 -5.65 6.18
N SER A 116 6.24 -5.83 7.49
CA SER A 116 6.23 -4.69 8.41
C SER A 116 7.58 -3.97 8.47
N GLU A 117 8.69 -4.68 8.31
CA GLU A 117 10.04 -4.11 8.28
C GLU A 117 10.33 -3.45 6.92
N ALA A 118 10.12 -4.19 5.83
CA ALA A 118 10.36 -3.69 4.48
C ALA A 118 9.50 -2.47 4.15
N PHE A 119 8.22 -2.47 4.54
CA PHE A 119 7.32 -1.35 4.32
C PHE A 119 7.78 -0.09 5.06
N LYS A 120 8.32 -0.20 6.28
CA LYS A 120 8.87 0.95 7.02
C LYS A 120 10.12 1.50 6.34
N ASN A 121 11.00 0.61 5.88
CA ASN A 121 12.23 0.98 5.19
C ASN A 121 11.99 1.57 3.79
N ALA A 122 10.85 1.26 3.17
CA ALA A 122 10.45 1.77 1.85
C ALA A 122 10.02 3.25 1.85
N GLY A 123 10.01 3.94 3.00
CA GLY A 123 9.62 5.34 3.11
C GLY A 123 8.15 5.59 2.76
N PRO A 124 7.21 4.94 3.46
CA PRO A 124 5.80 4.99 3.12
C PRO A 124 5.21 6.37 3.35
N LYS A 125 4.30 6.78 2.47
CA LYS A 125 3.59 8.07 2.56
C LYS A 125 2.18 7.85 3.07
N ILE A 126 1.72 8.75 3.94
CA ILE A 126 0.34 8.79 4.40
C ILE A 126 -0.49 9.44 3.30
N LEU A 127 -1.56 8.78 2.89
CA LEU A 127 -2.56 9.35 2.00
C LEU A 127 -3.66 10.00 2.86
N GLU A 128 -3.95 11.26 2.59
CA GLU A 128 -5.11 11.94 3.17
C GLU A 128 -6.31 11.80 2.22
N PRO A 129 -7.53 11.58 2.73
CA PRO A 129 -8.71 11.55 1.88
C PRO A 129 -8.97 12.93 1.27
N ILE A 130 -9.23 12.94 -0.03
CA ILE A 130 -9.63 14.15 -0.75
C ILE A 130 -11.17 14.21 -0.81
N TYR A 131 -11.76 15.28 -0.31
CA TYR A 131 -13.18 15.57 -0.36
C TYR A 131 -13.48 16.70 -1.34
N ASP A 132 -14.45 16.46 -2.22
CA ASP A 132 -15.12 17.51 -2.99
C ASP A 132 -16.35 17.96 -2.19
N VAL A 133 -16.35 19.24 -1.78
CA VAL A 133 -17.38 19.85 -0.94
C VAL A 133 -18.07 20.95 -1.71
N GLU A 134 -19.39 20.92 -1.73
CA GLU A 134 -20.24 22.00 -2.23
C GLU A 134 -20.77 22.83 -1.06
N VAL A 135 -20.57 24.14 -1.11
CA VAL A 135 -21.02 25.07 -0.06
C VAL A 135 -21.95 26.10 -0.68
N PHE A 136 -23.15 26.24 -0.14
CA PHE A 136 -24.12 27.27 -0.52
C PHE A 136 -24.05 28.40 0.48
N VAL A 137 -23.77 29.61 0.00
CA VAL A 137 -23.53 30.78 0.85
C VAL A 137 -24.37 31.96 0.35
N PRO A 138 -25.03 32.71 1.23
CA PRO A 138 -25.58 34.02 0.88
C PRO A 138 -24.49 34.95 0.31
N SER A 139 -24.80 35.74 -0.71
CA SER A 139 -23.80 36.57 -1.41
C SER A 139 -23.06 37.54 -0.48
N ASP A 140 -23.69 37.99 0.61
CA ASP A 140 -23.10 38.90 1.61
C ASP A 140 -22.06 38.20 2.54
N LYS A 141 -22.04 36.87 2.57
CA LYS A 141 -21.10 36.06 3.39
C LYS A 141 -20.04 35.33 2.58
N MET A 142 -20.03 35.51 1.26
CA MET A 142 -19.14 34.80 0.35
C MET A 142 -17.65 35.03 0.68
N GLY A 143 -17.23 36.27 0.94
CA GLY A 143 -15.83 36.60 1.22
C GLY A 143 -15.30 35.95 2.52
N ASP A 144 -16.12 35.94 3.57
CA ASP A 144 -15.78 35.31 4.85
C ASP A 144 -15.63 33.80 4.69
N VAL A 145 -16.56 33.16 3.97
CA VAL A 145 -16.52 31.71 3.74
C VAL A 145 -15.34 31.32 2.85
N MET A 146 -15.05 32.07 1.78
CA MET A 146 -13.86 31.83 0.94
C MET A 146 -12.56 31.86 1.76
N SER A 147 -12.44 32.84 2.66
CA SER A 147 -11.27 33.00 3.52
C SER A 147 -11.11 31.82 4.51
N ASP A 148 -12.20 31.36 5.14
CA ASP A 148 -12.17 30.17 6.02
C ASP A 148 -11.82 28.89 5.25
N LEU A 149 -12.38 28.70 4.05
CA LEU A 149 -12.12 27.50 3.25
C LEU A 149 -10.66 27.41 2.79
N GLN A 150 -10.05 28.54 2.39
CA GLN A 150 -8.62 28.60 2.04
C GLN A 150 -7.73 28.41 3.27
N GLY A 151 -8.09 28.98 4.42
CA GLY A 151 -7.38 28.80 5.68
C GLY A 151 -7.32 27.33 6.14
N ARG A 152 -8.27 26.51 5.73
CA ARG A 152 -8.31 25.05 6.02
C ARG A 152 -7.52 24.19 5.03
N ARG A 153 -6.64 24.79 4.21
CA ARG A 153 -5.87 24.11 3.14
C ARG A 153 -6.76 23.54 2.02
N GLY A 154 -7.95 24.10 1.80
CA GLY A 154 -8.81 23.71 0.69
C GLY A 154 -8.54 24.54 -0.57
N MET A 155 -8.63 23.90 -1.74
CA MET A 155 -8.50 24.54 -3.04
C MET A 155 -9.89 24.79 -3.63
N ILE A 156 -10.19 26.05 -3.96
CA ILE A 156 -11.45 26.41 -4.63
C ILE A 156 -11.35 26.01 -6.11
N MET A 157 -12.27 25.16 -6.55
CA MET A 157 -12.31 24.61 -7.90
C MET A 157 -13.24 25.42 -8.83
N GLY A 158 -14.23 26.11 -8.26
CA GLY A 158 -15.18 26.90 -9.03
C GLY A 158 -16.23 27.58 -8.15
N MET A 159 -16.90 28.55 -8.74
CA MET A 159 -17.99 29.31 -8.12
C MET A 159 -19.10 29.53 -9.14
N SER A 160 -20.35 29.39 -8.72
CA SER A 160 -21.53 29.61 -9.55
C SER A 160 -22.72 30.07 -8.72
N SER A 161 -23.57 30.93 -9.27
CA SER A 161 -24.81 31.34 -8.59
C SER A 161 -25.93 30.32 -8.85
N GLU A 162 -26.59 29.84 -7.81
CA GLU A 162 -27.70 28.88 -7.89
C GLU A 162 -28.81 29.27 -6.90
N SER A 163 -30.02 29.47 -7.40
CA SER A 163 -31.24 29.74 -6.60
C SER A 163 -31.11 30.87 -5.55
N GLY A 164 -30.37 31.95 -5.86
CA GLY A 164 -30.17 33.08 -4.95
C GLY A 164 -29.03 32.91 -3.93
N TYR A 165 -28.28 31.81 -4.03
CA TYR A 165 -27.06 31.56 -3.25
C TYR A 165 -25.85 31.48 -4.18
N GLU A 166 -24.66 31.76 -3.64
CA GLU A 166 -23.39 31.46 -4.30
C GLU A 166 -22.96 30.05 -3.90
N LYS A 167 -22.80 29.18 -4.89
CA LYS A 167 -22.29 27.82 -4.75
C LYS A 167 -20.77 27.83 -4.96
N LEU A 168 -20.04 27.30 -3.98
CA LEU A 168 -18.59 27.12 -4.03
C LEU A 168 -18.27 25.63 -4.09
N VAL A 169 -17.43 25.22 -5.04
CA VAL A 169 -16.89 23.86 -5.13
C VAL A 169 -15.46 23.88 -4.61
N ARG A 170 -15.15 23.08 -3.59
CA ARG A 170 -13.82 23.00 -2.97
C ARG A 170 -13.32 21.57 -2.95
N ARG A 171 -12.05 21.38 -3.27
CA ARG A 171 -11.30 20.14 -3.08
C ARG A 171 -10.34 20.27 -1.91
N LYS A 172 -10.32 19.30 -1.00
CA LYS A 172 -9.29 19.17 0.05
C LYS A 172 -8.96 17.72 0.24
#